data_AF-A0A378LA82-F1
#
_entry.id   AF-A0A378LA82-F1
#
_cell.length_a   1.000
_cell.length_b   1.000
_cell.length_c   1.000
_cell.angle_alpha   90.00
_cell.angle_beta   90.00
_cell.angle_gamma   90.00
#
_symmetry.space_group_name_H-M   'P 1'
#
loop_
_entity.id
_entity.type
_entity.pdbx_description
1 polymer ?
#
loop_
_entity_poly.entity_id
_entity_poly.type
_entity_poly.pdbx_seq_one_letter_code
_entity_poly.pdbx_strand_id
1 'polypeptide(L)'
;MANFEVYDQVDVSLTEHQYPIIICRNGLQKFDFLRTIVTSSQILIVTNQTIAPYYLKQVQAAFADTQCDVLILKDGEQYKNQESLFTIYDALIQHKHHRDTTLIALGGGVIGDITGFAAATYQRGVKFVQIPTTLLAQIDASIGGKTAINHALGKNMIGSFYQPQAVIIDLATLNTLPEREFRAGLAEMIKYALLAGGDFFKLLNETLQQGLTAKSPQLPHLIAECCRIKAQFVETDEKEAGQRALLNLGHTFAHALETYTHYQQWLHGEAVAIGLYCATVLSHKMQLVDKQLVEQVEQILHNAGLPHKIPSTVNLKKLKELMQSDKKIKNNCLRFVVLKKPGDCYLEAGITEDCLYNALVEAVRGE
;
A
#
# COMPACT_ATOMS: atom_id res chain seq x y z
N MET A 1 -27.67 -10.01 -11.37
CA MET A 1 -26.39 -9.33 -11.12
C MET A 1 -26.42 -8.86 -9.68
N ALA A 2 -25.33 -8.99 -8.93
CA ALA A 2 -25.29 -8.46 -7.55
C ALA A 2 -25.47 -6.93 -7.60
N ASN A 3 -26.21 -6.36 -6.65
CA ASN A 3 -26.52 -4.93 -6.66
C ASN A 3 -25.25 -4.10 -6.42
N PHE A 4 -25.16 -2.95 -7.09
CA PHE A 4 -24.18 -1.92 -6.78
C PHE A 4 -24.53 -1.29 -5.43
N GLU A 5 -23.54 -1.19 -4.56
CA GLU A 5 -23.67 -0.63 -3.20
C GLU A 5 -22.45 0.22 -2.88
N VAL A 6 -22.67 1.42 -2.35
CA VAL A 6 -21.60 2.26 -1.78
C VAL A 6 -21.68 2.09 -0.26
N TYR A 7 -20.58 1.64 0.34
CA TYR A 7 -20.48 1.46 1.79
C TYR A 7 -20.03 2.75 2.47
N ASP A 8 -19.09 3.47 1.86
CA ASP A 8 -18.42 4.60 2.48
C ASP A 8 -17.76 5.51 1.44
N GLN A 9 -17.51 6.74 1.83
CA GLN A 9 -16.67 7.69 1.10
C GLN A 9 -15.75 8.41 2.08
N VAL A 10 -14.46 8.42 1.78
CA VAL A 10 -13.44 9.17 2.52
C VAL A 10 -12.87 10.23 1.59
N ASP A 11 -12.98 11.49 1.97
CA ASP A 11 -12.37 12.58 1.19
C ASP A 11 -10.95 12.86 1.70
N VAL A 12 -10.02 13.05 0.76
CA VAL A 12 -8.66 13.54 1.06
C VAL A 12 -8.60 15.00 0.67
N SER A 13 -8.35 15.88 1.63
CA SER A 13 -8.38 17.34 1.47
C SER A 13 -6.98 17.95 1.66
N LEU A 14 -6.30 18.21 0.54
CA LEU A 14 -5.01 18.89 0.48
C LEU A 14 -5.21 20.37 0.09
N THR A 15 -4.19 21.19 0.29
CA THR A 15 -4.27 22.65 0.03
C THR A 15 -4.73 22.99 -1.39
N GLU A 16 -4.29 22.22 -2.40
CA GLU A 16 -4.57 22.48 -3.83
C GLU A 16 -5.40 21.38 -4.50
N HIS A 17 -5.68 20.27 -3.80
CA HIS A 17 -6.31 19.10 -4.36
C HIS A 17 -7.27 18.45 -3.36
N GLN A 18 -8.47 18.12 -3.82
CA GLN A 18 -9.41 17.29 -3.07
C GLN A 18 -9.87 16.15 -3.97
N TYR A 19 -9.90 14.93 -3.43
CA TYR A 19 -10.40 13.77 -4.17
C TYR A 19 -11.12 12.79 -3.24
N PRO A 20 -12.17 12.12 -3.73
CA PRO A 20 -12.87 11.09 -2.98
C PRO A 20 -12.19 9.73 -3.11
N ILE A 21 -12.21 8.97 -2.04
CA ILE A 21 -11.98 7.53 -1.99
C ILE A 21 -13.35 6.89 -1.79
N ILE A 22 -13.84 6.20 -2.82
CA ILE A 22 -15.19 5.63 -2.82
C ILE A 22 -15.07 4.12 -2.59
N ILE A 23 -15.68 3.65 -1.50
CA ILE A 23 -15.65 2.24 -1.11
C ILE A 23 -17.01 1.63 -1.44
N CYS A 24 -17.00 0.71 -2.38
CA CYS A 24 -18.21 0.14 -2.95
C CYS A 24 -18.06 -1.35 -3.23
N ARG A 25 -19.15 -1.98 -3.69
CA ARG A 25 -19.15 -3.32 -4.25
C ARG A 25 -19.92 -3.32 -5.56
N ASN A 26 -19.36 -3.99 -6.56
CA ASN A 26 -19.86 -4.06 -7.94
C ASN A 26 -19.91 -2.70 -8.65
N GLY A 27 -19.10 -1.72 -8.23
CA GLY A 27 -18.96 -0.41 -8.87
C GLY A 27 -18.38 -0.49 -10.28
N LEU A 28 -17.51 -1.47 -10.57
CA LEU A 28 -16.93 -1.63 -11.92
C LEU A 28 -17.97 -2.03 -12.99
N GLN A 29 -19.14 -2.54 -12.55
CA GLN A 29 -20.25 -2.91 -13.43
C GLN A 29 -21.27 -1.78 -13.61
N LYS A 30 -21.11 -0.65 -12.90
CA LYS A 30 -22.06 0.47 -12.92
C LYS A 30 -21.52 1.60 -13.80
N PHE A 31 -21.91 1.60 -15.07
CA PHE A 31 -21.39 2.56 -16.06
C PHE A 31 -21.65 4.02 -15.69
N ASP A 32 -22.87 4.35 -15.26
CA ASP A 32 -23.22 5.71 -14.84
C ASP A 32 -22.30 6.20 -13.72
N PHE A 33 -21.99 5.33 -12.75
CA PHE A 33 -21.09 5.65 -11.64
C PHE A 33 -19.68 5.95 -12.15
N LEU A 34 -19.09 5.09 -12.97
CA LEU A 34 -17.75 5.33 -13.53
C LEU A 34 -17.69 6.63 -14.36
N ARG A 35 -18.76 6.95 -15.10
CA ARG A 35 -18.87 8.19 -15.90
C ARG A 35 -19.04 9.46 -15.05
N THR A 36 -19.56 9.37 -13.83
CA THR A 36 -19.57 10.53 -12.92
C THR A 36 -18.18 10.92 -12.44
N ILE A 37 -17.25 9.95 -12.42
CA ILE A 37 -15.89 10.13 -11.92
C ILE A 37 -14.93 10.49 -13.07
N VAL A 38 -15.03 9.78 -14.19
CA VAL A 38 -14.19 10.01 -15.37
C VAL A 38 -15.04 10.66 -16.46
N THR A 39 -14.84 11.97 -16.64
CA THR A 39 -15.59 12.80 -17.60
C THR A 39 -14.81 13.16 -18.87
N SER A 40 -13.55 12.70 -18.99
CA SER A 40 -12.70 12.96 -20.15
C SER A 40 -13.18 12.23 -21.41
N SER A 41 -13.02 12.87 -22.57
CA SER A 41 -13.29 12.27 -23.88
C SER A 41 -12.19 11.32 -24.38
N GLN A 42 -10.99 11.41 -23.81
CA GLN A 42 -9.86 10.51 -24.08
C GLN A 42 -9.42 9.82 -22.79
N ILE A 43 -9.37 8.49 -22.81
CA ILE A 43 -9.10 7.65 -21.65
C ILE A 43 -8.08 6.59 -22.04
N LEU A 44 -7.03 6.42 -21.25
CA LEU A 44 -6.13 5.27 -21.36
C LEU A 44 -6.29 4.40 -20.11
N ILE A 45 -6.79 3.17 -20.27
CA ILE A 45 -6.81 2.18 -19.19
C ILE A 45 -5.47 1.45 -19.19
N VAL A 46 -4.71 1.58 -18.10
CA VAL A 46 -3.46 0.85 -17.88
C VAL A 46 -3.71 -0.27 -16.87
N THR A 47 -3.40 -1.50 -17.26
CA THR A 47 -3.56 -2.70 -16.42
C THR A 47 -2.44 -3.70 -16.70
N ASN A 48 -2.49 -4.90 -16.13
CA ASN A 48 -1.55 -5.99 -16.44
C ASN A 48 -2.25 -7.24 -16.99
N GLN A 49 -1.45 -8.18 -17.47
CA GLN A 49 -1.90 -9.46 -18.03
C GLN A 49 -2.77 -10.30 -17.07
N THR A 50 -2.56 -10.17 -15.76
CA THR A 50 -3.30 -10.93 -14.73
C THR A 50 -4.67 -10.31 -14.43
N ILE A 51 -4.75 -8.99 -14.37
CA ILE A 51 -5.96 -8.23 -13.98
C ILE A 51 -6.89 -8.02 -15.19
N ALA A 52 -6.34 -7.88 -16.39
CA ALA A 52 -7.13 -7.61 -17.60
C ALA A 52 -8.27 -8.62 -17.84
N PRO A 53 -8.05 -9.96 -17.76
CA PRO A 53 -9.11 -10.94 -17.99
C PRO A 53 -10.31 -10.82 -17.03
N TYR A 54 -10.08 -10.32 -15.81
CA TYR A 54 -11.13 -10.21 -14.79
C TYR A 54 -11.97 -8.95 -14.92
N TYR A 55 -11.33 -7.79 -15.11
CA TYR A 55 -11.99 -6.49 -14.87
C TYR A 55 -11.96 -5.52 -16.05
N LEU A 56 -11.03 -5.68 -17.01
CA LEU A 56 -10.83 -4.71 -18.09
C LEU A 56 -12.11 -4.49 -18.90
N LYS A 57 -12.77 -5.58 -19.33
CA LYS A 57 -13.98 -5.49 -20.16
C LYS A 57 -15.10 -4.71 -19.47
N GLN A 58 -15.23 -4.84 -18.15
CA GLN A 58 -16.27 -4.17 -17.36
C GLN A 58 -16.01 -2.66 -17.32
N VAL A 59 -14.77 -2.26 -17.04
CA VAL A 59 -14.36 -0.85 -16.99
C VAL A 59 -14.41 -0.22 -18.39
N GLN A 60 -13.88 -0.89 -19.41
CA GLN A 60 -13.87 -0.39 -20.79
C GLN A 60 -15.28 -0.19 -21.35
N ALA A 61 -16.23 -1.07 -21.01
CA ALA A 61 -17.61 -0.96 -21.46
C ALA A 61 -18.30 0.33 -20.97
N ALA A 62 -17.87 0.89 -19.83
CA ALA A 62 -18.39 2.17 -19.35
C ALA A 62 -18.02 3.34 -20.26
N PHE A 63 -17.04 3.20 -21.14
CA PHE A 63 -16.48 4.27 -21.96
C PHE A 63 -16.53 3.95 -23.47
N ALA A 64 -17.47 3.11 -23.90
CA ALA A 64 -17.58 2.65 -25.29
C ALA A 64 -17.87 3.77 -26.33
N ASP A 65 -18.36 4.93 -25.88
CA ASP A 65 -18.68 6.12 -26.66
C ASP A 65 -17.59 7.22 -26.57
N THR A 66 -16.47 6.95 -25.91
CA THR A 66 -15.30 7.85 -25.84
C THR A 66 -14.10 7.21 -26.55
N GLN A 67 -13.01 7.98 -26.73
CA GLN A 67 -11.73 7.39 -27.11
C GLN A 67 -11.17 6.67 -25.89
N CYS A 68 -11.43 5.36 -25.78
CA CYS A 68 -10.98 4.51 -24.68
C CYS A 68 -9.94 3.48 -25.16
N ASP A 69 -8.68 3.87 -25.07
CA ASP A 69 -7.53 3.04 -25.40
C ASP A 69 -7.11 2.19 -24.20
N VAL A 70 -6.43 1.06 -24.45
CA VAL A 70 -6.02 0.11 -23.41
C VAL A 70 -4.56 -0.26 -23.59
N LEU A 71 -3.82 -0.26 -22.48
CA LEU A 71 -2.47 -0.81 -22.41
C LEU A 71 -2.40 -1.91 -21.33
N ILE A 72 -1.94 -3.08 -21.74
CA ILE A 72 -1.73 -4.24 -20.86
C ILE A 72 -0.23 -4.46 -20.67
N LEU A 73 0.26 -4.16 -19.48
CA LEU A 73 1.65 -4.38 -19.08
C LEU A 73 1.88 -5.84 -18.63
N LYS A 74 3.15 -6.24 -18.57
CA LYS A 74 3.54 -7.50 -17.91
C LYS A 74 3.32 -7.39 -16.39
N ASP A 75 2.97 -8.50 -15.75
CA ASP A 75 2.71 -8.53 -14.31
C ASP A 75 3.97 -8.81 -13.48
N GLY A 76 4.12 -8.11 -12.35
CA GLY A 76 5.20 -8.26 -11.38
C GLY A 76 6.02 -7.00 -11.10
N GLU A 77 6.57 -6.90 -9.88
CA GLU A 77 7.37 -5.76 -9.40
C GLU A 77 8.62 -5.49 -10.26
N GLN A 78 9.21 -6.52 -10.87
CA GLN A 78 10.36 -6.39 -11.79
C GLN A 78 10.06 -5.53 -13.03
N TYR A 79 8.79 -5.43 -13.43
CA TYR A 79 8.34 -4.59 -14.54
C TYR A 79 7.97 -3.18 -14.10
N LYS A 80 8.09 -2.85 -12.81
CA LYS A 80 7.94 -1.51 -12.28
C LYS A 80 9.18 -0.67 -12.56
N ASN A 81 9.46 -0.40 -13.83
CA ASN A 81 10.72 0.19 -14.29
C ASN A 81 10.49 1.20 -15.44
N GLN A 82 11.58 1.78 -15.95
CA GLN A 82 11.54 2.77 -17.02
C GLN A 82 10.96 2.22 -18.33
N GLU A 83 11.19 0.96 -18.66
CA GLU A 83 10.71 0.38 -19.93
C GLU A 83 9.19 0.36 -19.96
N SER A 84 8.55 -0.16 -18.90
CA SER A 84 7.09 -0.16 -18.79
C SER A 84 6.52 1.26 -18.76
N LEU A 85 7.20 2.20 -18.10
CA LEU A 85 6.79 3.60 -18.11
C LEU A 85 6.77 4.18 -19.54
N PHE A 86 7.82 3.91 -20.34
CA PHE A 86 7.88 4.37 -21.72
C PHE A 86 6.82 3.73 -22.60
N THR A 87 6.45 2.46 -22.38
CA THR A 87 5.32 1.86 -23.12
C THR A 87 3.98 2.58 -22.88
N ILE A 88 3.77 3.17 -21.69
CA ILE A 88 2.61 4.01 -21.41
C ILE A 88 2.66 5.29 -22.25
N TYR A 89 3.82 5.96 -22.32
CA TYR A 89 3.98 7.14 -23.15
C TYR A 89 3.81 6.84 -24.64
N ASP A 90 4.36 5.73 -25.12
CA ASP A 90 4.23 5.30 -26.51
C ASP A 90 2.75 5.11 -26.87
N ALA A 91 1.98 4.44 -26.01
CA ALA A 91 0.54 4.28 -26.20
C ALA A 91 -0.17 5.64 -26.25
N LEU A 92 0.12 6.55 -25.30
CA LEU A 92 -0.50 7.89 -25.27
C LEU A 92 -0.20 8.70 -26.53
N ILE A 93 1.05 8.68 -27.01
CA ILE A 93 1.49 9.44 -28.18
C ILE A 93 0.92 8.83 -29.48
N GLN A 94 0.98 7.51 -29.63
CA GLN A 94 0.49 6.80 -30.82
C GLN A 94 -1.01 7.02 -31.03
N HIS A 95 -1.79 6.98 -29.95
CA HIS A 95 -3.24 7.21 -29.98
C HIS A 95 -3.61 8.70 -29.85
N LYS A 96 -2.63 9.61 -29.88
CA LYS A 96 -2.84 11.07 -29.88
C LYS A 96 -3.64 11.59 -28.69
N HIS A 97 -3.36 11.09 -27.49
CA HIS A 97 -3.94 11.62 -26.26
C HIS A 97 -3.45 13.06 -25.99
N HIS A 98 -4.36 13.97 -25.70
CA HIS A 98 -4.08 15.36 -25.35
C HIS A 98 -4.10 15.56 -23.82
N ARG A 99 -3.79 16.78 -23.36
CA ARG A 99 -3.70 17.12 -21.92
C ARG A 99 -4.97 16.87 -21.10
N ASP A 100 -6.13 16.83 -21.74
CA ASP A 100 -7.41 16.60 -21.06
C ASP A 100 -7.74 15.10 -20.90
N THR A 101 -6.82 14.21 -21.30
CA THR A 101 -6.98 12.77 -21.11
C THR A 101 -6.99 12.38 -19.64
N THR A 102 -7.67 11.28 -19.32
CA THR A 102 -7.59 10.63 -18.01
C THR A 102 -6.95 9.25 -18.14
N LEU A 103 -5.91 8.98 -17.36
CA LEU A 103 -5.38 7.63 -17.20
C LEU A 103 -6.16 6.89 -16.10
N ILE A 104 -6.55 5.65 -16.34
CA ILE A 104 -7.16 4.78 -15.33
C ILE A 104 -6.16 3.70 -14.95
N ALA A 105 -5.70 3.70 -13.70
CA ALA A 105 -4.83 2.66 -13.15
C ALA A 105 -5.68 1.50 -12.60
N LEU A 106 -5.84 0.43 -13.38
CA LEU A 106 -6.63 -0.75 -13.00
C LEU A 106 -5.69 -1.90 -12.60
N GLY A 107 -5.44 -2.06 -11.29
CA GLY A 107 -4.50 -3.09 -10.82
C GLY A 107 -4.10 -2.94 -9.36
N GLY A 108 -3.02 -3.62 -8.95
CA GLY A 108 -2.41 -3.45 -7.63
C GLY A 108 -1.51 -2.22 -7.57
N GLY A 109 -0.70 -2.11 -6.50
CA GLY A 109 0.18 -0.96 -6.27
C GLY A 109 1.21 -0.72 -7.39
N VAL A 110 1.68 -1.78 -8.06
CA VAL A 110 2.58 -1.65 -9.23
C VAL A 110 1.93 -0.84 -10.34
N ILE A 111 0.71 -1.19 -10.75
CA ILE A 111 -0.01 -0.46 -11.80
C ILE A 111 -0.37 0.95 -11.33
N GLY A 112 -0.80 1.11 -10.08
CA GLY A 112 -1.07 2.42 -9.48
C GLY A 112 0.12 3.37 -9.59
N ASP A 113 1.30 2.92 -9.16
CA ASP A 113 2.51 3.74 -9.12
C ASP A 113 3.03 4.12 -10.50
N ILE A 114 3.17 3.15 -11.42
CA ILE A 114 3.71 3.43 -12.77
C ILE A 114 2.74 4.32 -13.55
N THR A 115 1.43 4.05 -13.47
CA THR A 115 0.40 4.82 -14.17
C THR A 115 0.28 6.23 -13.60
N GLY A 116 0.30 6.37 -12.27
CA GLY A 116 0.30 7.67 -11.62
C GLY A 116 1.55 8.49 -11.97
N PHE A 117 2.72 7.86 -12.06
CA PHE A 117 3.95 8.55 -12.46
C PHE A 117 3.93 8.94 -13.94
N ALA A 118 3.37 8.08 -14.81
CA ALA A 118 3.13 8.41 -16.20
C ALA A 118 2.18 9.61 -16.34
N ALA A 119 1.09 9.64 -15.57
CA ALA A 119 0.14 10.76 -15.55
C ALA A 119 0.78 12.07 -15.08
N ALA A 120 1.64 12.00 -14.06
CA ALA A 120 2.35 13.17 -13.52
C ALA A 120 3.29 13.85 -14.55
N THR A 121 3.79 13.08 -15.51
CA THR A 121 4.91 13.49 -16.37
C THR A 121 4.51 13.64 -17.83
N TYR A 122 3.50 12.90 -18.30
CA TYR A 122 2.97 13.03 -19.65
C TYR A 122 2.35 14.42 -19.84
N GLN A 123 2.82 15.15 -20.85
CA GLN A 123 2.47 16.57 -21.09
C GLN A 123 2.58 17.48 -19.84
N ARG A 124 3.47 17.11 -18.90
CA ARG A 124 3.68 17.79 -17.60
C ARG A 124 2.50 17.69 -16.63
N GLY A 125 1.65 16.68 -16.78
CA GLY A 125 0.52 16.40 -15.90
C GLY A 125 -0.77 16.24 -16.67
N VAL A 126 -1.41 15.09 -16.50
CA VAL A 126 -2.77 14.78 -16.95
C VAL A 126 -3.55 14.09 -15.84
N LYS A 127 -4.88 14.09 -15.93
CA LYS A 127 -5.73 13.48 -14.90
C LYS A 127 -5.46 11.98 -14.79
N PHE A 128 -5.60 11.43 -13.59
CA PHE A 128 -5.66 9.98 -13.42
C PHE A 128 -6.61 9.56 -12.30
N VAL A 129 -7.13 8.35 -12.40
CA VAL A 129 -8.00 7.70 -11.41
C VAL A 129 -7.40 6.35 -11.03
N GLN A 130 -7.46 6.02 -9.75
CA GLN A 130 -7.02 4.71 -9.25
C GLN A 130 -8.20 3.76 -9.07
N ILE A 131 -8.06 2.54 -9.56
CA ILE A 131 -8.96 1.41 -9.30
C ILE A 131 -8.12 0.27 -8.70
N PRO A 132 -7.81 0.34 -7.39
CA PRO A 132 -6.98 -0.66 -6.72
C PRO A 132 -7.71 -2.00 -6.56
N THR A 133 -7.06 -3.08 -7.00
CA THR A 133 -7.61 -4.46 -7.03
C THR A 133 -6.98 -5.42 -6.02
N THR A 134 -6.05 -4.92 -5.19
CA THR A 134 -5.43 -5.67 -4.09
C THR A 134 -5.76 -4.98 -2.78
N LEU A 135 -5.90 -5.73 -1.67
CA LEU A 135 -6.19 -5.13 -0.37
C LEU A 135 -5.13 -4.10 0.02
N LEU A 136 -3.85 -4.42 -0.18
CA LEU A 136 -2.72 -3.52 0.07
C LEU A 136 -2.87 -2.20 -0.70
N ALA A 137 -3.20 -2.25 -1.99
CA ALA A 137 -3.39 -1.04 -2.78
C ALA A 137 -4.62 -0.24 -2.34
N GLN A 138 -5.70 -0.91 -1.91
CA GLN A 138 -6.94 -0.28 -1.48
C GLN A 138 -6.75 0.55 -0.20
N ILE A 139 -5.96 0.05 0.75
CA ILE A 139 -5.80 0.73 2.06
C ILE A 139 -4.52 1.56 2.17
N ASP A 140 -3.51 1.26 1.35
CA ASP A 140 -2.23 1.95 1.37
C ASP A 140 -1.92 2.55 -0.01
N ALA A 141 -1.36 1.79 -0.96
CA ALA A 141 -0.65 2.36 -2.13
C ALA A 141 -1.46 3.37 -2.98
N SER A 142 -2.79 3.26 -3.05
CA SER A 142 -3.61 4.18 -3.85
C SER A 142 -3.83 5.57 -3.24
N ILE A 143 -3.42 5.78 -1.99
CA ILE A 143 -3.71 7.00 -1.23
C ILE A 143 -2.43 7.80 -0.99
N GLY A 144 -2.51 9.12 -1.10
CA GLY A 144 -1.42 10.03 -0.72
C GLY A 144 -0.37 10.32 -1.80
N GLY A 145 -0.69 10.01 -3.05
CA GLY A 145 -0.04 10.57 -4.23
C GLY A 145 1.41 10.17 -4.49
N LYS A 146 2.01 9.25 -3.72
CA LYS A 146 3.35 8.74 -4.05
C LYS A 146 3.24 7.83 -5.27
N THR A 147 3.90 8.21 -6.35
CA THR A 147 3.95 7.45 -7.61
C THR A 147 5.41 7.26 -7.98
N ALA A 148 5.82 6.08 -8.44
CA ALA A 148 7.22 5.81 -8.70
C ALA A 148 7.47 4.60 -9.61
N ILE A 149 8.68 4.54 -10.14
CA ILE A 149 9.29 3.33 -10.70
C ILE A 149 10.56 2.97 -9.93
N ASN A 150 10.96 1.72 -10.07
CA ASN A 150 12.21 1.20 -9.54
C ASN A 150 13.38 1.50 -10.48
N HIS A 151 14.54 1.74 -9.89
CA HIS A 151 15.82 1.68 -10.56
C HIS A 151 16.51 0.36 -10.19
N ALA A 152 17.42 -0.15 -11.03
CA ALA A 152 18.16 -1.39 -10.73
C ALA A 152 18.91 -1.36 -9.38
N LEU A 153 19.31 -0.16 -8.95
CA LEU A 153 19.99 0.08 -7.67
C LEU A 153 19.05 0.48 -6.53
N GLY A 154 17.73 0.51 -6.74
CA GLY A 154 16.81 0.86 -5.67
C GLY A 154 15.35 0.96 -6.04
N LYS A 155 14.50 0.43 -5.15
CA LYS A 155 13.04 0.53 -5.18
C LYS A 155 12.56 1.99 -5.01
N ASN A 156 11.55 2.38 -5.79
CA ASN A 156 10.84 3.67 -5.74
C ASN A 156 11.73 4.92 -5.76
N MET A 157 12.87 4.88 -6.47
CA MET A 157 13.84 5.99 -6.48
C MET A 157 13.47 7.14 -7.43
N ILE A 158 12.63 6.88 -8.40
CA ILE A 158 12.29 7.82 -9.47
C ILE A 158 10.77 7.94 -9.47
N GLY A 159 10.25 9.11 -9.16
CA GLY A 159 8.81 9.26 -8.94
C GLY A 159 8.37 10.71 -8.74
N SER A 160 7.09 10.88 -8.43
CA SER A 160 6.45 12.17 -8.16
C SER A 160 5.41 12.03 -7.05
N PHE A 161 5.16 13.12 -6.33
CA PHE A 161 3.93 13.31 -5.56
C PHE A 161 2.86 13.84 -6.51
N TYR A 162 1.87 13.02 -6.87
CA TYR A 162 0.82 13.34 -7.83
C TYR A 162 -0.50 12.71 -7.40
N GLN A 163 -1.52 13.53 -7.15
CA GLN A 163 -2.79 13.10 -6.56
C GLN A 163 -3.79 12.65 -7.63
N PRO A 164 -4.54 11.55 -7.40
CA PRO A 164 -5.58 11.12 -8.33
C PRO A 164 -6.78 12.08 -8.28
N GLN A 165 -7.65 12.00 -9.29
CA GLN A 165 -8.96 12.65 -9.28
C GLN A 165 -9.97 11.90 -8.41
N ALA A 166 -9.80 10.60 -8.26
CA ALA A 166 -10.56 9.73 -7.37
C ALA A 166 -9.85 8.38 -7.18
N VAL A 167 -10.20 7.69 -6.10
CA VAL A 167 -9.86 6.28 -5.86
C VAL A 167 -11.16 5.47 -5.76
N ILE A 168 -11.30 4.43 -6.57
CA ILE A 168 -12.49 3.56 -6.61
C ILE A 168 -12.12 2.19 -6.05
N ILE A 169 -12.50 1.94 -4.80
CA ILE A 169 -12.30 0.66 -4.13
C ILE A 169 -13.55 -0.20 -4.33
N ASP A 170 -13.53 -1.09 -5.32
CA ASP A 170 -14.58 -2.10 -5.51
C ASP A 170 -14.17 -3.41 -4.81
N LEU A 171 -14.86 -3.73 -3.71
CA LEU A 171 -14.62 -4.95 -2.92
C LEU A 171 -14.84 -6.25 -3.69
N ALA A 172 -15.60 -6.22 -4.79
CA ALA A 172 -15.75 -7.40 -5.64
C ALA A 172 -14.42 -7.83 -6.27
N THR A 173 -13.44 -6.92 -6.38
CA THR A 173 -12.11 -7.21 -6.91
C THR A 173 -11.29 -8.15 -6.01
N LEU A 174 -11.57 -8.16 -4.70
CA LEU A 174 -10.89 -9.04 -3.76
C LEU A 174 -11.34 -10.51 -3.88
N ASN A 175 -12.43 -10.80 -4.60
CA ASN A 175 -12.92 -12.17 -4.78
C ASN A 175 -11.99 -13.04 -5.65
N THR A 176 -11.18 -12.44 -6.52
CA THR A 176 -10.21 -13.18 -7.35
C THR A 176 -8.77 -12.98 -6.86
N LEU A 177 -8.58 -12.22 -5.78
CA LEU A 177 -7.25 -11.99 -5.21
C LEU A 177 -6.75 -13.28 -4.54
N PRO A 178 -5.54 -13.77 -4.85
CA PRO A 178 -4.97 -14.91 -4.15
C PRO A 178 -4.93 -14.68 -2.64
N GLU A 179 -5.21 -15.73 -1.86
CA GLU A 179 -5.30 -15.61 -0.41
C GLU A 179 -4.01 -15.06 0.22
N ARG A 180 -2.84 -15.46 -0.31
CA ARG A 180 -1.54 -14.94 0.13
C ARG A 180 -1.43 -13.41 -0.03
N GLU A 181 -1.93 -12.86 -1.15
CA GLU A 181 -1.96 -11.41 -1.42
C GLU A 181 -2.98 -10.68 -0.53
N PHE A 182 -4.14 -11.30 -0.27
CA PHE A 182 -5.11 -10.76 0.68
C PHE A 182 -4.49 -10.65 2.09
N ARG A 183 -3.88 -11.73 2.58
CA ARG A 183 -3.19 -11.75 3.87
C ARG A 183 -2.05 -10.73 3.92
N ALA A 184 -1.25 -10.61 2.87
CA ALA A 184 -0.22 -9.58 2.78
C ALA A 184 -0.79 -8.16 2.98
N GLY A 185 -1.98 -7.87 2.43
CA GLY A 185 -2.68 -6.61 2.69
C GLY A 185 -3.11 -6.42 4.14
N LEU A 186 -3.40 -7.49 4.90
CA LEU A 186 -3.74 -7.40 6.32
C LEU A 186 -2.57 -6.86 7.17
N ALA A 187 -1.32 -7.03 6.72
CA ALA A 187 -0.18 -6.48 7.44
C ALA A 187 -0.26 -4.95 7.55
N GLU A 188 -0.65 -4.27 6.47
CA GLU A 188 -0.84 -2.81 6.50
C GLU A 188 -2.08 -2.41 7.30
N MET A 189 -3.13 -3.22 7.29
CA MET A 189 -4.30 -3.00 8.16
C MET A 189 -3.91 -3.07 9.65
N ILE A 190 -3.07 -4.04 10.03
CA ILE A 190 -2.52 -4.16 11.38
C ILE A 190 -1.59 -2.99 11.71
N LYS A 191 -0.79 -2.52 10.75
CA LYS A 191 0.03 -1.30 10.91
C LYS A 191 -0.85 -0.09 11.27
N TYR A 192 -1.94 0.15 10.54
CA TYR A 192 -2.86 1.25 10.85
C TYR A 192 -3.53 1.09 12.21
N ALA A 193 -3.90 -0.14 12.58
CA ALA A 193 -4.44 -0.43 13.90
C ALA A 193 -3.46 -0.13 15.03
N LEU A 194 -2.17 -0.44 14.86
CA LEU A 194 -1.12 -0.06 15.82
C LEU A 194 -0.90 1.46 15.88
N LEU A 195 -0.97 2.14 14.74
CA LEU A 195 -0.79 3.59 14.65
C LEU A 195 -1.96 4.37 15.26
N ALA A 196 -3.20 3.90 15.07
CA ALA A 196 -4.41 4.57 15.57
C ALA A 196 -4.78 4.13 16.99
N GLY A 197 -4.52 2.87 17.35
CA GLY A 197 -4.90 2.31 18.64
C GLY A 197 -6.41 2.26 18.86
N GLY A 198 -6.82 2.42 20.12
CA GLY A 198 -8.22 2.60 20.50
C GLY A 198 -9.14 1.49 20.02
N ASP A 199 -10.33 1.87 19.56
CA ASP A 199 -11.38 0.93 19.18
C ASP A 199 -11.10 0.25 17.84
N PHE A 200 -10.37 0.90 16.92
CA PHE A 200 -9.95 0.26 15.67
C PHE A 200 -9.00 -0.92 15.92
N PHE A 201 -8.04 -0.78 16.84
CA PHE A 201 -7.16 -1.87 17.22
C PHE A 201 -7.92 -3.06 17.84
N LYS A 202 -8.87 -2.79 18.73
CA LYS A 202 -9.71 -3.84 19.35
C LYS A 202 -10.57 -4.54 18.30
N LEU A 203 -11.27 -3.77 17.47
CA LEU A 203 -12.15 -4.28 16.42
C LEU A 203 -11.39 -5.17 15.44
N LEU A 204 -10.21 -4.74 14.99
CA LEU A 204 -9.39 -5.54 14.08
C LEU A 204 -8.93 -6.85 14.75
N ASN A 205 -8.47 -6.79 16.00
CA ASN A 205 -8.04 -7.99 16.74
C ASN A 205 -9.20 -9.00 16.87
N GLU A 206 -10.39 -8.55 17.27
CA GLU A 206 -11.59 -9.39 17.37
C GLU A 206 -11.99 -9.98 16.02
N THR A 207 -11.96 -9.18 14.95
CA THR A 207 -12.33 -9.64 13.60
C THR A 207 -11.33 -10.67 13.06
N LEU A 208 -10.04 -10.50 13.35
CA LEU A 208 -9.01 -11.47 12.97
C LEU A 208 -9.17 -12.79 13.73
N GLN A 209 -9.51 -12.76 15.02
CA GLN A 209 -9.83 -13.96 15.80
C GLN A 209 -11.02 -14.75 15.22
N GLN A 210 -11.97 -14.05 14.60
CA GLN A 210 -13.13 -14.66 13.94
C GLN A 210 -12.85 -15.20 12.52
N GLY A 211 -11.64 -14.96 11.98
CA GLY A 211 -11.28 -15.37 10.62
C GLY A 211 -11.73 -14.36 9.56
N LEU A 212 -11.08 -13.19 9.52
CA LEU A 212 -11.30 -12.18 8.49
C LEU A 212 -10.97 -12.70 7.09
N THR A 213 -11.90 -12.54 6.15
CA THR A 213 -11.74 -12.91 4.74
C THR A 213 -12.21 -11.77 3.82
N ALA A 214 -11.93 -11.88 2.52
CA ALA A 214 -12.44 -10.96 1.48
C ALA A 214 -13.98 -10.83 1.43
N LYS A 215 -14.71 -11.77 2.06
CA LYS A 215 -16.17 -11.80 2.09
C LYS A 215 -16.76 -11.39 3.44
N SER A 216 -15.94 -11.09 4.44
CA SER A 216 -16.42 -10.71 5.77
C SER A 216 -17.20 -9.39 5.71
N PRO A 217 -18.36 -9.29 6.40
CA PRO A 217 -19.19 -8.09 6.37
C PRO A 217 -18.53 -6.86 7.01
N GLN A 218 -17.52 -7.06 7.86
CA GLN A 218 -16.76 -5.99 8.50
C GLN A 218 -15.69 -5.37 7.58
N LEU A 219 -15.28 -6.07 6.52
CA LEU A 219 -14.17 -5.65 5.65
C LEU A 219 -14.35 -4.25 5.02
N PRO A 220 -15.53 -3.85 4.50
CA PRO A 220 -15.74 -2.48 4.00
C PRO A 220 -15.40 -1.41 5.04
N HIS A 221 -15.86 -1.60 6.28
CA HIS A 221 -15.63 -0.66 7.37
C HIS A 221 -14.15 -0.63 7.77
N LEU A 222 -13.48 -1.79 7.88
CA LEU A 222 -12.04 -1.85 8.17
C LEU A 222 -11.20 -1.14 7.11
N ILE A 223 -11.55 -1.31 5.83
CA ILE A 223 -10.89 -0.60 4.72
C ILE A 223 -11.12 0.92 4.84
N ALA A 224 -12.35 1.34 5.15
CA ALA A 224 -12.67 2.76 5.33
C ALA A 224 -11.87 3.39 6.47
N GLU A 225 -11.73 2.71 7.60
CA GLU A 225 -10.90 3.18 8.72
C GLU A 225 -9.42 3.31 8.33
N CYS A 226 -8.85 2.33 7.61
CA CYS A 226 -7.49 2.48 7.09
C CYS A 226 -7.35 3.68 6.16
N CYS A 227 -8.32 3.89 5.27
CA CYS A 227 -8.32 5.03 4.35
C CYS A 227 -8.37 6.36 5.12
N ARG A 228 -9.23 6.47 6.15
CA ARG A 228 -9.32 7.67 7.02
C ARG A 228 -8.02 7.94 7.75
N ILE A 229 -7.44 6.92 8.38
CA ILE A 229 -6.16 7.05 9.10
C ILE A 229 -5.07 7.53 8.13
N LYS A 230 -4.96 6.91 6.95
CA LYS A 230 -3.97 7.33 5.96
C LYS A 230 -4.25 8.73 5.41
N ALA A 231 -5.51 9.08 5.15
CA ALA A 231 -5.90 10.42 4.72
C ALA A 231 -5.44 11.48 5.72
N GLN A 232 -5.66 11.28 7.03
CA GLN A 232 -5.21 12.20 8.07
C GLN A 232 -3.69 12.44 8.05
N PHE A 233 -2.90 11.38 7.88
CA PHE A 233 -1.43 11.51 7.74
C PHE A 233 -1.04 12.27 6.47
N VAL A 234 -1.75 12.05 5.37
CA VAL A 234 -1.50 12.71 4.07
C VAL A 234 -1.88 14.18 4.13
N GLU A 235 -3.02 14.52 4.72
CA GLU A 235 -3.51 15.90 4.87
C GLU A 235 -2.61 16.72 5.79
N THR A 236 -2.08 16.08 6.84
CA THR A 236 -1.16 16.73 7.78
C THR A 236 0.25 16.89 7.19
N ASP A 237 0.71 15.94 6.38
CA ASP A 237 2.09 15.88 5.88
C ASP A 237 2.18 15.19 4.51
N GLU A 238 1.73 15.90 3.47
CA GLU A 238 1.64 15.37 2.11
C GLU A 238 3.00 14.86 1.58
N LYS A 239 4.09 15.60 1.84
CA LYS A 239 5.41 15.31 1.28
C LYS A 239 6.33 14.51 2.20
N GLU A 240 5.79 13.95 3.28
CA GLU A 240 6.51 13.11 4.26
C GLU A 240 7.75 13.80 4.87
N ALA A 241 7.59 15.03 5.34
CA ALA A 241 8.63 15.77 6.03
C ALA A 241 8.63 15.55 7.56
N GLY A 242 7.54 15.02 8.11
CA GLY A 242 7.26 14.91 9.55
C GLY A 242 6.41 13.69 9.91
N GLN A 243 5.15 13.90 10.31
CA GLN A 243 4.30 12.86 10.90
C GLN A 243 4.00 11.69 9.97
N ARG A 244 3.95 11.90 8.64
CA ARG A 244 3.69 10.80 7.70
C ARG A 244 4.78 9.74 7.73
N ALA A 245 5.98 10.06 8.25
CA ALA A 245 7.03 9.08 8.47
C ALA A 245 6.63 7.97 9.47
N LEU A 246 5.61 8.17 10.32
CA LEU A 246 5.09 7.12 11.22
C LEU A 246 4.42 5.96 10.44
N LEU A 247 3.95 6.20 9.22
CA LEU A 247 3.45 5.15 8.32
C LEU A 247 4.53 4.10 7.96
N ASN A 248 5.78 4.36 8.32
CA ASN A 248 6.90 3.44 8.18
C ASN A 248 7.09 2.49 9.37
N LEU A 249 6.10 2.36 10.27
CA LEU A 249 6.13 1.34 11.32
C LEU A 249 6.42 -0.05 10.72
N GLY A 250 7.43 -0.72 11.26
CA GLY A 250 7.95 -2.00 10.76
C GLY A 250 8.76 -1.95 9.46
N HIS A 251 8.71 -0.87 8.68
CA HIS A 251 9.26 -0.84 7.32
C HIS A 251 10.79 -0.89 7.25
N THR A 252 11.51 -0.35 8.25
CA THR A 252 12.98 -0.44 8.30
C THR A 252 13.44 -1.91 8.35
N PHE A 253 12.70 -2.75 9.08
CA PHE A 253 12.97 -4.20 9.13
C PHE A 253 12.49 -4.88 7.85
N ALA A 254 11.30 -4.53 7.37
CA ALA A 254 10.71 -5.10 6.16
C ALA A 254 11.61 -4.91 4.94
N HIS A 255 12.09 -3.69 4.68
CA HIS A 255 12.94 -3.40 3.55
C HIS A 255 14.28 -4.14 3.62
N ALA A 256 14.84 -4.30 4.82
CA ALA A 256 16.07 -5.07 5.01
C ALA A 256 15.83 -6.56 4.67
N LEU A 257 14.69 -7.14 5.07
CA LEU A 257 14.29 -8.51 4.71
C LEU A 257 14.05 -8.65 3.20
N GLU A 258 13.27 -7.75 2.60
CA GLU A 258 13.04 -7.76 1.15
C GLU A 258 14.37 -7.70 0.38
N THR A 259 15.29 -6.82 0.79
CA THR A 259 16.61 -6.68 0.17
C THR A 259 17.48 -7.92 0.39
N TYR A 260 17.41 -8.53 1.58
CA TYR A 260 18.17 -9.74 1.93
C TYR A 260 17.87 -10.92 0.98
N THR A 261 16.64 -11.00 0.45
CA THR A 261 16.22 -12.05 -0.49
C THR A 261 16.10 -11.57 -1.92
N HIS A 262 16.63 -10.39 -2.23
CA HIS A 262 16.53 -9.77 -3.55
C HIS A 262 15.08 -9.70 -4.07
N TYR A 263 14.11 -9.49 -3.16
CA TYR A 263 12.68 -9.39 -3.46
C TYR A 263 12.04 -10.68 -4.03
N GLN A 264 12.65 -11.85 -3.81
CA GLN A 264 12.17 -13.11 -4.40
C GLN A 264 11.37 -13.99 -3.44
N GLN A 265 11.59 -13.86 -2.13
CA GLN A 265 11.00 -14.77 -1.13
C GLN A 265 9.68 -14.26 -0.56
N TRP A 266 9.67 -13.01 -0.09
CA TRP A 266 8.56 -12.42 0.65
C TRP A 266 7.76 -11.44 -0.21
N LEU A 267 6.45 -11.48 -0.07
CA LEU A 267 5.62 -10.34 -0.43
C LEU A 267 5.91 -9.18 0.52
N HIS A 268 5.70 -7.94 0.06
CA HIS A 268 5.94 -6.76 0.89
C HIS A 268 5.21 -6.83 2.23
N GLY A 269 3.92 -7.18 2.23
CA GLY A 269 3.13 -7.32 3.46
C GLY A 269 3.64 -8.41 4.41
N GLU A 270 4.25 -9.48 3.90
CA GLU A 270 4.87 -10.52 4.74
C GLU A 270 6.13 -9.97 5.45
N ALA A 271 6.95 -9.19 4.74
CA ALA A 271 8.10 -8.53 5.33
C ALA A 271 7.68 -7.44 6.33
N VAL A 272 6.62 -6.67 6.03
CA VAL A 272 6.02 -5.69 6.95
C VAL A 272 5.50 -6.39 8.20
N ALA A 273 4.82 -7.52 8.09
CA ALA A 273 4.32 -8.29 9.23
C ALA A 273 5.45 -8.68 10.22
N ILE A 274 6.56 -9.24 9.72
CA ILE A 274 7.75 -9.52 10.54
C ILE A 274 8.31 -8.21 11.11
N GLY A 275 8.32 -7.14 10.32
CA GLY A 275 8.80 -5.84 10.75
C GLY A 275 7.97 -5.20 11.87
N LEU A 276 6.64 -5.36 11.87
CA LEU A 276 5.75 -4.91 12.94
C LEU A 276 6.05 -5.63 14.25
N TYR A 277 6.27 -6.95 14.19
CA TYR A 277 6.72 -7.71 15.35
C TYR A 277 8.08 -7.22 15.85
N CYS A 278 9.07 -7.05 14.96
CA CYS A 278 10.39 -6.54 15.32
C CYS A 278 10.34 -5.15 15.96
N ALA A 279 9.52 -4.24 15.44
CA ALA A 279 9.32 -2.91 16.00
C ALA A 279 8.69 -2.95 17.41
N THR A 280 7.78 -3.91 17.65
CA THR A 280 7.15 -4.13 18.95
C THR A 280 8.14 -4.72 19.97
N VAL A 281 8.92 -5.73 19.56
CA VAL A 281 10.02 -6.30 20.38
C VAL A 281 11.07 -5.22 20.70
N LEU A 282 11.47 -4.40 19.72
CA LEU A 282 12.39 -3.29 19.96
C LEU A 282 11.82 -2.29 20.97
N SER A 283 10.54 -1.95 20.85
CA SER A 283 9.85 -1.08 21.80
C SER A 283 9.84 -1.69 23.22
N HIS A 284 9.69 -3.01 23.33
CA HIS A 284 9.77 -3.72 24.60
C HIS A 284 11.19 -3.70 25.20
N LYS A 285 12.23 -3.91 24.37
CA LYS A 285 13.64 -3.79 24.80
C LYS A 285 14.00 -2.39 25.28
N MET A 286 13.33 -1.38 24.75
CA MET A 286 13.41 0.00 25.21
C MET A 286 12.54 0.31 26.44
N GLN A 287 11.85 -0.68 27.02
CA GLN A 287 10.93 -0.54 28.15
C GLN A 287 9.76 0.41 27.88
N LEU A 288 9.39 0.61 26.61
CA LEU A 288 8.26 1.47 26.22
C LEU A 288 6.92 0.73 26.30
N VAL A 289 6.93 -0.58 26.10
CA VAL A 289 5.76 -1.46 26.14
C VAL A 289 6.04 -2.70 26.98
N ASP A 290 4.99 -3.28 27.53
CA ASP A 290 5.10 -4.54 28.26
C ASP A 290 5.18 -5.76 27.32
N LYS A 291 5.48 -6.92 27.90
CA LYS A 291 5.55 -8.18 27.17
C LYS A 291 4.17 -8.62 26.65
N GLN A 292 3.10 -8.24 27.34
CA GLN A 292 1.73 -8.59 26.95
C GLN A 292 1.38 -8.01 25.58
N LEU A 293 1.81 -6.79 25.28
CA LEU A 293 1.62 -6.20 23.95
C LEU A 293 2.40 -6.94 22.86
N VAL A 294 3.64 -7.39 23.15
CA VAL A 294 4.44 -8.19 22.19
C VAL A 294 3.69 -9.48 21.83
N GLU A 295 3.20 -10.19 22.84
CA GLU A 295 2.41 -11.43 22.67
C GLU A 295 1.09 -11.16 21.93
N GLN A 296 0.43 -10.04 22.21
CA GLN A 296 -0.79 -9.65 21.52
C GLN A 296 -0.55 -9.37 20.03
N VAL A 297 0.52 -8.64 19.68
CA VAL A 297 0.90 -8.38 18.28
C VAL A 297 1.27 -9.67 17.56
N GLU A 298 2.01 -10.57 18.23
CA GLU A 298 2.31 -11.90 17.70
C GLU A 298 1.03 -12.67 17.35
N GLN A 299 0.07 -12.70 18.28
CA GLN A 299 -1.20 -13.40 18.09
C GLN A 299 -2.06 -12.77 16.98
N ILE A 300 -2.08 -11.44 16.87
CA ILE A 300 -2.77 -10.73 15.79
C ILE A 300 -2.21 -11.12 14.42
N LEU A 301 -0.88 -11.11 14.28
CA LEU A 301 -0.20 -11.50 13.03
C LEU A 301 -0.42 -12.98 12.71
N HIS A 302 -0.39 -13.85 13.73
CA HIS A 302 -0.71 -15.27 13.59
C HIS A 302 -2.15 -15.47 13.10
N ASN A 303 -3.14 -14.78 13.70
CA ASN A 303 -4.55 -14.87 13.31
C ASN A 303 -4.81 -14.34 11.90
N ALA A 304 -4.01 -13.37 11.44
CA ALA A 304 -4.03 -12.90 10.05
C ALA A 304 -3.36 -13.90 9.07
N GLY A 305 -2.80 -15.00 9.57
CA GLY A 305 -2.09 -16.00 8.76
C GLY A 305 -0.79 -15.47 8.15
N LEU A 306 -0.14 -14.52 8.82
CA LEU A 306 1.08 -13.84 8.39
C LEU A 306 2.33 -14.39 9.10
N PRO A 307 3.51 -14.34 8.44
CA PRO A 307 4.76 -14.57 9.13
C PRO A 307 5.01 -13.43 10.13
N HIS A 308 5.44 -13.78 11.33
CA HIS A 308 5.58 -12.84 12.45
C HIS A 308 6.95 -12.88 13.13
N LYS A 309 7.84 -13.81 12.77
CA LYS A 309 9.21 -13.89 13.30
C LYS A 309 10.23 -13.96 12.18
N ILE A 310 11.45 -13.48 12.45
CA ILE A 310 12.59 -13.60 11.54
C ILE A 310 12.94 -15.09 11.42
N PRO A 311 13.01 -15.69 10.22
CA PRO A 311 13.44 -17.08 10.08
C PRO A 311 14.86 -17.28 10.60
N SER A 312 15.12 -18.40 11.28
CA SER A 312 16.45 -18.74 11.84
C SER A 312 17.55 -18.84 10.79
N THR A 313 17.20 -19.02 9.53
CA THR A 313 18.13 -19.01 8.38
C THR A 313 18.64 -17.62 8.02
N VAL A 314 18.05 -16.54 8.52
CA VAL A 314 18.45 -15.16 8.22
C VAL A 314 19.66 -14.77 9.06
N ASN A 315 20.74 -14.36 8.39
CA ASN A 315 21.92 -13.82 9.06
C ASN A 315 21.63 -12.43 9.65
N LEU A 316 21.48 -12.35 10.97
CA LEU A 316 21.14 -11.10 11.68
C LEU A 316 22.19 -9.99 11.51
N LYS A 317 23.47 -10.33 11.42
CA LYS A 317 24.53 -9.34 11.17
C LYS A 317 24.33 -8.69 9.80
N LYS A 318 24.07 -9.51 8.78
CA LYS A 318 23.81 -9.00 7.43
C LYS A 318 22.51 -8.19 7.37
N LEU A 319 21.47 -8.64 8.07
CA LEU A 319 20.20 -7.93 8.14
C LEU A 319 20.37 -6.53 8.77
N LYS A 320 21.15 -6.42 9.86
CA LYS A 320 21.52 -5.14 10.49
C LYS A 320 22.27 -4.21 9.53
N GLU A 321 23.26 -4.74 8.78
CA GLU A 321 23.96 -3.94 7.75
C GLU A 321 23.01 -3.39 6.69
N LEU A 322 22.02 -4.19 6.26
CA LEU A 322 21.02 -3.74 5.28
C LEU A 322 20.11 -2.65 5.85
N MET A 323 19.73 -2.72 7.12
CA MET A 323 18.97 -1.64 7.79
C MET A 323 19.75 -0.32 7.81
N GLN A 324 21.07 -0.38 8.01
CA GLN A 324 21.94 0.80 7.96
C GLN A 324 22.09 1.38 6.55
N SER A 325 21.72 0.64 5.50
CA SER A 325 21.69 1.13 4.13
C SER A 325 20.31 1.65 3.68
N ASP A 326 19.27 1.52 4.52
CA ASP A 326 17.92 2.00 4.19
C ASP A 326 17.90 3.55 4.12
N LYS A 327 17.20 4.04 3.11
CA LYS A 327 17.11 5.43 2.62
C LYS A 327 16.43 6.40 3.60
N LYS A 328 16.16 5.97 4.84
CA LYS A 328 15.60 6.80 5.93
C LYS A 328 16.67 7.45 6.80
N ILE A 329 17.93 7.36 6.37
CA ILE A 329 19.02 8.14 6.94
C ILE A 329 18.80 9.63 6.61
N LYS A 330 18.24 10.36 7.58
CA LYS A 330 18.36 11.83 7.63
C LYS A 330 19.52 12.14 8.56
N ASN A 331 20.62 12.67 8.02
CA ASN A 331 21.85 13.03 8.73
C ASN A 331 22.65 11.85 9.34
N ASN A 332 22.85 10.74 8.62
CA ASN A 332 23.59 9.56 9.10
C ASN A 332 23.03 8.85 10.36
N CYS A 333 21.81 9.20 10.82
CA CYS A 333 21.16 8.51 11.92
C CYS A 333 20.00 7.64 11.43
N LEU A 334 20.07 6.35 11.71
CA LEU A 334 18.98 5.40 11.49
C LEU A 334 17.84 5.72 12.45
N ARG A 335 16.64 5.94 11.90
CA ARG A 335 15.43 6.19 12.70
C ARG A 335 14.48 5.02 12.59
N PHE A 336 13.93 4.59 13.71
CA PHE A 336 12.90 3.58 13.78
C PHE A 336 11.59 4.24 14.22
N VAL A 337 10.48 3.75 13.69
CA VAL A 337 9.18 4.02 14.30
C VAL A 337 8.99 2.97 15.39
N VAL A 338 8.83 3.42 16.64
CA VAL A 338 8.58 2.60 17.82
C VAL A 338 7.25 3.01 18.45
N LEU A 339 6.73 2.18 19.36
CA LEU A 339 5.43 2.40 20.01
C LEU A 339 5.57 2.42 21.53
N LYS A 340 4.81 3.30 22.19
CA LYS A 340 4.59 3.31 23.65
C LYS A 340 3.33 2.56 24.05
N LYS A 341 2.37 2.52 23.12
CA LYS A 341 1.13 1.74 23.16
C LYS A 341 0.49 1.85 21.76
N PRO A 342 -0.47 0.98 21.39
CA PRO A 342 -1.28 1.22 20.20
C PRO A 342 -1.92 2.62 20.25
N GLY A 343 -1.76 3.41 19.18
CA GLY A 343 -2.19 4.81 19.13
C GLY A 343 -1.13 5.84 19.55
N ASP A 344 0.05 5.40 20.01
CA ASP A 344 1.15 6.28 20.42
C ASP A 344 2.48 5.76 19.86
N CYS A 345 2.79 6.17 18.64
CA CYS A 345 4.02 5.83 17.92
C CYS A 345 4.87 7.09 17.70
N TYR A 346 6.20 6.94 17.73
CA TYR A 346 7.11 8.05 17.48
C TYR A 346 8.39 7.60 16.77
N LEU A 347 9.12 8.55 16.19
CA LEU A 347 10.43 8.31 15.59
C LEU A 347 11.53 8.35 16.66
N GLU A 348 12.24 7.24 16.82
CA GLU A 348 13.40 7.13 17.69
C GLU A 348 14.70 7.09 16.87
N ALA A 349 15.69 7.88 17.28
CA ALA A 349 17.01 7.97 16.65
C ALA A 349 18.15 7.48 17.56
N GLY A 350 17.90 7.33 18.86
CA GLY A 350 18.89 6.96 19.89
C GLY A 350 18.98 5.46 20.18
N ILE A 351 18.61 4.60 19.23
CA ILE A 351 18.67 3.15 19.43
C ILE A 351 20.13 2.69 19.38
N THR A 352 20.60 2.14 20.50
CA THR A 352 21.96 1.58 20.59
C THR A 352 22.06 0.30 19.77
N GLU A 353 23.28 -0.01 19.30
CA GLU A 353 23.52 -1.22 18.53
C GLU A 353 23.17 -2.49 19.30
N ASP A 354 23.45 -2.51 20.60
CA ASP A 354 23.14 -3.65 21.48
C ASP A 354 21.64 -3.82 21.68
N CYS A 355 20.89 -2.72 21.84
CA CYS A 355 19.44 -2.77 21.95
C CYS A 355 18.80 -3.35 20.68
N LEU A 356 19.23 -2.85 19.52
CA LEU A 356 18.77 -3.36 18.22
C LEU A 356 19.13 -4.84 18.04
N TYR A 357 20.37 -5.23 18.33
CA TYR A 357 20.80 -6.62 18.17
C TYR A 357 20.02 -7.57 19.09
N ASN A 358 19.83 -7.21 20.35
CA ASN A 358 19.03 -8.00 21.29
C ASN A 358 17.57 -8.11 20.86
N ALA A 359 16.99 -7.05 20.28
CA ALA A 359 15.65 -7.10 19.71
C ALA A 359 15.59 -8.06 18.51
N LEU A 360 16.58 -8.03 17.62
CA LEU A 360 16.66 -8.94 16.48
C LEU A 360 16.78 -10.40 16.92
N VAL A 361 17.62 -10.69 17.93
CA VAL A 361 17.79 -12.04 18.48
C VAL A 361 16.48 -12.56 19.07
N GLU A 362 15.76 -11.74 19.84
CA GLU A 362 14.45 -12.13 20.39
C GLU A 362 13.38 -12.31 19.30
N ALA A 363 13.47 -11.53 18.21
CA ALA A 363 12.53 -11.62 17.10
C ALA A 363 12.75 -12.83 16.17
N VAL A 364 13.81 -13.62 16.38
CA VAL A 364 14.05 -14.86 15.62
C VAL A 364 13.05 -15.93 16.02
N ARG A 365 12.55 -16.67 15.03
CA ARG A 365 11.77 -17.88 15.24
C ARG A 365 12.66 -18.90 15.95
N GLY A 366 12.35 -19.19 17.22
CA GLY A 366 12.97 -20.30 17.94
C GLY A 366 12.82 -21.61 17.18
N GLU A 367 13.78 -22.52 17.37
CA GLU A 367 13.77 -23.87 16.77
C GLU A 367 12.49 -24.66 17.10
#